data_AF-A0A0J7XP25-F1
#
_entry.id   AF-A0A0J7XP25-F1
#
_cell.length_a   1.000
_cell.length_b   1.000
_cell.length_c   1.000
_cell.angle_alpha   90.00
_cell.angle_beta   90.00
_cell.angle_gamma   90.00
#
_symmetry.space_group_name_H-M   'P 1'
#
loop_
_entity.id
_entity.type
_entity.pdbx_description
1 polymer ?
#
loop_
_entity_poly.entity_id
_entity_poly.type
_entity_poly.pdbx_seq_one_letter_code
_entity_poly.pdbx_strand_id
1 'polypeptide(L)'
;MSARSKPFQQATVAAATKALTGANPLRRFLVADEVGLGKTVVARDLLAALARKARKFTIYYISSGHKVADQNKVELLRFLDEDDADDALSKIDRVGLIPFEEKRAGSLRLYAFTPHTSFSSTKRLYGGKAVERAFIKLLLDEIYPGLTCTFRDGFIEHGATTGWFWALAEAERKFAHASAAFKTAYGRALREEFGKPARETIARAANNPKIADGHTIGLMRKALAQAALDSATPDLVILDEFQCYRELLDAGEDNPLARQLLQGKDGSSPPPILLLSATPYRFYAERWETSAGAAPHVELFDLIEFLGGSDVRSEAEAQFRRFGDLLHVIGRLPVESRATAVSEAKTIKHRLEALLTPLMSRTERPAAREGSEPPPNPVRIEPHDLDVFRHFTAAVPKNLKTATIAYWLSVPLPAQALGDRYQISRGLEFPATRSVPRLGVTTWSKPPKDSWGSAKLRALGDIVSTDALALPWILPSLTW
;
A
#
# COMPACT_ATOMS: atom_id res chain seq x y z
N MET A 1 -6.65 -14.12 21.78
CA MET A 1 -6.40 -15.33 20.96
C MET A 1 -6.33 -14.94 19.49
N SER A 2 -5.22 -15.20 18.83
CA SER A 2 -5.01 -14.87 17.41
C SER A 2 -5.76 -15.87 16.50
N ALA A 3 -6.28 -15.41 15.35
CA ALA A 3 -6.99 -16.28 14.42
C ALA A 3 -6.03 -17.33 13.83
N ARG A 4 -6.34 -18.63 13.98
CA ARG A 4 -5.55 -19.73 13.43
C ARG A 4 -5.61 -19.73 11.90
N SER A 5 -4.48 -19.95 11.24
CA SER A 5 -4.44 -20.04 9.78
C SER A 5 -5.15 -21.29 9.26
N LYS A 6 -5.90 -21.10 8.16
CA LYS A 6 -6.60 -22.13 7.40
C LYS A 6 -5.64 -22.90 6.48
N PRO A 7 -5.99 -24.11 5.99
CA PRO A 7 -5.10 -24.91 5.14
C PRO A 7 -4.56 -24.19 3.90
N PHE A 8 -5.40 -23.41 3.19
CA PHE A 8 -4.94 -22.65 2.03
C PHE A 8 -3.96 -21.53 2.42
N GLN A 9 -4.16 -20.88 3.56
CA GLN A 9 -3.24 -19.86 4.09
C GLN A 9 -1.89 -20.49 4.44
N GLN A 10 -1.90 -21.69 5.03
CA GLN A 10 -0.66 -22.43 5.33
C GLN A 10 0.09 -22.84 4.06
N ALA A 11 -0.62 -23.24 3.00
CA ALA A 11 -0.01 -23.51 1.70
C ALA A 11 0.63 -22.25 1.11
N THR A 12 -0.06 -21.09 1.19
CA THR A 12 0.50 -19.79 0.80
C THR A 12 1.74 -19.43 1.62
N VAL A 13 1.70 -19.61 2.95
CA VAL A 13 2.86 -19.36 3.83
C VAL A 13 4.05 -20.23 3.43
N ALA A 14 3.83 -21.51 3.13
CA ALA A 14 4.89 -22.41 2.70
C ALA A 14 5.51 -21.99 1.35
N ALA A 15 4.68 -21.64 0.37
CA ALA A 15 5.11 -21.14 -0.93
C ALA A 15 5.91 -19.84 -0.81
N ALA A 16 5.38 -18.86 -0.06
CA ALA A 16 6.04 -17.59 0.20
C ALA A 16 7.37 -17.79 0.93
N THR A 17 7.41 -18.63 1.98
CA THR A 17 8.64 -18.93 2.72
C THR A 17 9.72 -19.49 1.79
N LYS A 18 9.35 -20.44 0.92
CA LYS A 18 10.27 -21.05 -0.05
C LYS A 18 10.81 -20.01 -1.05
N ALA A 19 9.94 -19.14 -1.57
CA ALA A 19 10.34 -18.07 -2.48
C ALA A 19 11.32 -17.08 -1.82
N LEU A 20 10.98 -16.58 -0.63
CA LEU A 20 11.75 -15.56 0.10
C LEU A 20 13.08 -16.06 0.66
N THR A 21 13.22 -17.37 0.88
CA THR A 21 14.44 -18.02 1.40
C THR A 21 15.40 -18.51 0.31
N GLY A 22 15.11 -18.24 -0.97
CA GLY A 22 16.06 -18.39 -2.07
C GLY A 22 15.58 -19.22 -3.26
N ALA A 23 14.38 -19.83 -3.22
CA ALA A 23 13.86 -20.50 -4.41
C ALA A 23 13.46 -19.53 -5.53
N ASN A 24 13.15 -18.27 -5.17
CA ASN A 24 13.11 -17.16 -6.12
C ASN A 24 14.43 -16.37 -5.97
N PRO A 25 15.25 -16.23 -7.03
CA PRO A 25 16.50 -15.45 -6.98
C PRO A 25 16.30 -13.99 -6.54
N LEU A 26 15.16 -13.38 -6.88
CA LEU A 26 14.82 -12.02 -6.47
C LEU A 26 14.23 -11.95 -5.06
N ARG A 27 13.92 -13.10 -4.44
CA ARG A 27 13.33 -13.23 -3.10
C ARG A 27 12.05 -12.40 -2.93
N ARG A 28 11.18 -12.44 -3.94
CA ARG A 28 9.91 -11.71 -3.96
C ARG A 28 8.74 -12.68 -4.02
N PHE A 29 7.63 -12.34 -3.38
CA PHE A 29 6.40 -13.13 -3.46
C PHE A 29 5.16 -12.25 -3.33
N LEU A 30 4.13 -12.53 -4.14
CA LEU A 30 2.85 -11.83 -4.12
C LEU A 30 1.74 -12.70 -3.53
N VAL A 31 1.04 -12.16 -2.53
CA VAL A 31 -0.22 -12.73 -2.03
C VAL A 31 -1.38 -11.90 -2.58
N ALA A 32 -2.02 -12.43 -3.61
CA ALA A 32 -3.08 -11.80 -4.37
C ALA A 32 -4.51 -12.22 -3.95
N ASP A 33 -4.66 -12.76 -2.74
CA ASP A 33 -5.92 -13.33 -2.25
C ASP A 33 -7.06 -12.29 -2.17
N GLU A 34 -8.29 -12.74 -2.39
CA GLU A 34 -9.51 -11.91 -2.28
C GLU A 34 -9.59 -11.16 -0.93
N VAL A 35 -10.31 -10.03 -0.91
CA VAL A 35 -10.54 -9.24 0.30
C VAL A 35 -11.26 -10.08 1.37
N GLY A 36 -10.75 -10.00 2.61
CA GLY A 36 -11.31 -10.73 3.75
C GLY A 36 -10.85 -12.19 3.87
N LEU A 37 -9.97 -12.70 3.00
CA LEU A 37 -9.38 -14.03 3.15
C LEU A 37 -8.16 -14.09 4.08
N GLY A 38 -7.82 -12.98 4.74
CA GLY A 38 -6.78 -12.96 5.79
C GLY A 38 -5.35 -12.86 5.27
N LYS A 39 -5.06 -11.97 4.31
CA LYS A 39 -3.68 -11.66 3.87
C LYS A 39 -2.74 -11.29 5.03
N THR A 40 -3.25 -10.53 6.01
CA THR A 40 -2.49 -10.19 7.23
C THR A 40 -2.15 -11.42 8.08
N VAL A 41 -3.04 -12.42 8.13
CA VAL A 41 -2.79 -13.71 8.81
C VAL A 41 -1.67 -14.48 8.11
N VAL A 42 -1.67 -14.50 6.77
CA VAL A 42 -0.59 -15.10 5.97
C VAL A 42 0.74 -14.38 6.25
N ALA A 43 0.75 -13.05 6.25
CA ALA A 43 1.95 -12.25 6.52
C ALA A 43 2.49 -12.46 7.94
N ARG A 44 1.61 -12.54 8.95
CA ARG A 44 1.95 -12.84 10.35
C ARG A 44 2.62 -14.21 10.48
N ASP A 45 2.01 -15.25 9.91
CA ASP A 45 2.54 -16.62 10.04
C ASP A 45 3.85 -16.79 9.24
N LEU A 46 3.98 -16.11 8.10
CA LEU A 46 5.24 -16.03 7.35
C LEU A 46 6.33 -15.32 8.17
N LEU A 47 5.99 -14.20 8.81
CA LEU A 47 6.90 -13.47 9.68
C LEU A 47 7.39 -14.36 10.83
N ALA A 48 6.47 -15.04 11.52
CA ALA A 48 6.82 -15.99 12.57
C ALA A 48 7.76 -17.10 12.07
N ALA A 49 7.51 -17.62 10.87
CA ALA A 49 8.34 -18.67 10.27
C ALA A 49 9.77 -18.20 9.95
N LEU A 50 9.93 -16.97 9.44
CA LEU A 50 11.23 -16.39 9.09
C LEU A 50 12.01 -15.91 10.32
N ALA A 51 11.35 -15.23 11.25
CA ALA A 51 11.99 -14.65 12.43
C ALA A 51 12.52 -15.71 13.41
N ARG A 52 11.89 -16.90 13.49
CA ARG A 52 12.26 -17.97 14.41
C ARG A 52 13.72 -18.41 14.34
N LYS A 53 14.37 -18.26 13.17
CA LYS A 53 15.76 -18.68 12.95
C LYS A 53 16.79 -17.56 13.14
N ALA A 54 16.32 -16.32 13.36
CA ALA A 54 17.18 -15.15 13.36
C ALA A 54 17.46 -14.66 14.79
N ARG A 55 18.72 -14.31 15.07
CA ARG A 55 19.11 -13.68 16.34
C ARG A 55 18.57 -12.24 16.44
N LYS A 56 18.56 -11.55 15.30
CA LYS A 56 17.97 -10.22 15.13
C LYS A 56 17.19 -10.22 13.81
N PHE A 57 15.99 -9.66 13.81
CA PHE A 57 15.10 -9.64 12.66
C PHE A 57 14.39 -8.30 12.54
N THR A 58 14.73 -7.55 11.49
CA THR A 58 14.19 -6.22 11.22
C THR A 58 13.17 -6.28 10.10
N ILE A 59 11.96 -5.78 10.35
CA ILE A 59 10.86 -5.77 9.39
C ILE A 59 10.51 -4.35 9.03
N TYR A 60 10.43 -4.07 7.74
CA TYR A 60 9.85 -2.82 7.23
C TYR A 60 8.47 -3.12 6.67
N TYR A 61 7.45 -2.67 7.38
CA TYR A 61 6.05 -2.75 6.97
C TYR A 61 5.63 -1.42 6.36
N ILE A 62 5.30 -1.42 5.07
CA ILE A 62 4.93 -0.23 4.31
C ILE A 62 3.46 -0.35 3.93
N SER A 63 2.68 0.70 4.19
CA SER A 63 1.24 0.73 3.89
C SER A 63 0.78 2.10 3.41
N SER A 64 -0.36 2.13 2.72
CA SER A 64 -0.94 3.33 2.10
C SER A 64 -1.32 4.45 3.09
N GLY A 65 -1.61 4.11 4.36
CA GLY A 65 -2.01 5.11 5.36
C GLY A 65 -2.01 4.63 6.82
N HIS A 66 -1.81 5.58 7.75
CA HIS A 66 -1.58 5.31 9.17
C HIS A 66 -2.69 4.53 9.88
N LYS A 67 -3.99 4.76 9.56
CA LYS A 67 -5.10 4.09 10.25
C LYS A 67 -5.15 2.58 10.00
N VAL A 68 -4.96 2.16 8.75
CA VAL A 68 -4.90 0.73 8.37
C VAL A 68 -3.59 0.12 8.87
N ALA A 69 -2.50 0.89 8.81
CA ALA A 69 -1.21 0.50 9.36
C ALA A 69 -1.28 0.15 10.85
N ASP A 70 -1.98 0.98 11.65
CA ASP A 70 -2.02 0.83 13.10
C ASP A 70 -2.73 -0.45 13.56
N GLN A 71 -3.75 -0.89 12.84
CA GLN A 71 -4.43 -2.16 13.12
C GLN A 71 -3.60 -3.35 12.61
N ASN A 72 -3.12 -3.29 11.37
CA ASN A 72 -2.39 -4.39 10.75
C ASN A 72 -1.04 -4.66 11.43
N LYS A 73 -0.31 -3.63 11.86
CA LYS A 73 1.00 -3.79 12.51
C LYS A 73 0.92 -4.57 13.82
N VAL A 74 -0.16 -4.38 14.59
CA VAL A 74 -0.41 -5.15 15.82
C VAL A 74 -0.76 -6.60 15.46
N GLU A 75 -1.62 -6.81 14.47
CA GLU A 75 -1.97 -8.17 14.00
C GLU A 75 -0.75 -8.97 13.54
N LEU A 76 0.20 -8.32 12.86
CA LEU A 76 1.45 -8.95 12.42
C LEU A 76 2.31 -9.49 13.57
N LEU A 77 2.18 -8.93 14.77
CA LEU A 77 2.97 -9.31 15.95
C LEU A 77 2.21 -10.24 16.91
N ARG A 78 0.95 -10.59 16.64
CA ARG A 78 0.10 -11.43 17.52
C ARG A 78 0.55 -12.88 17.70
N PHE A 79 1.69 -13.26 17.14
CA PHE A 79 2.34 -14.53 17.44
C PHE A 79 3.32 -14.43 18.62
N LEU A 80 3.61 -13.22 19.08
CA LEU A 80 4.35 -12.90 20.30
C LEU A 80 3.38 -12.67 21.47
N ASP A 81 3.90 -12.76 22.69
CA ASP A 81 3.20 -12.29 23.89
C ASP A 81 3.06 -10.76 23.88
N GLU A 82 2.16 -10.20 24.68
CA GLU A 82 1.79 -8.77 24.61
C GLU A 82 2.99 -7.84 24.88
N ASP A 83 3.78 -8.14 25.92
CA ASP A 83 4.99 -7.37 26.26
C ASP A 83 6.04 -7.43 25.14
N ASP A 84 6.27 -8.62 24.57
CA ASP A 84 7.21 -8.83 23.47
C ASP A 84 6.74 -8.14 22.17
N ALA A 85 5.42 -8.11 21.92
CA ALA A 85 4.84 -7.43 20.77
C ALA A 85 4.99 -5.91 20.88
N ASP A 86 4.74 -5.35 22.06
CA ASP A 86 4.95 -3.93 22.34
C ASP A 86 6.43 -3.54 22.23
N ASP A 87 7.33 -4.41 22.69
CA ASP A 87 8.77 -4.22 22.54
C ASP A 87 9.30 -4.48 21.13
N ALA A 88 8.61 -5.25 20.31
CA ALA A 88 8.92 -5.44 18.90
C ALA A 88 8.46 -4.25 18.03
N LEU A 89 7.38 -3.57 18.42
CA LEU A 89 6.79 -2.49 17.64
C LEU A 89 7.54 -1.16 17.80
N SER A 90 7.99 -0.59 16.67
CA SER A 90 8.64 0.72 16.67
C SER A 90 7.66 1.89 16.67
N LYS A 91 8.04 2.94 17.41
CA LYS A 91 7.38 4.26 17.38
C LYS A 91 7.90 5.17 16.26
N ILE A 92 8.95 4.73 15.56
CA ILE A 92 9.54 5.46 14.45
C ILE A 92 8.64 5.33 13.22
N ASP A 93 8.24 6.48 12.65
CA ASP A 93 7.31 6.58 11.53
C ASP A 93 8.00 6.88 10.18
N ARG A 94 9.33 7.09 10.17
CA ARG A 94 10.13 7.37 8.98
C ARG A 94 11.51 6.73 9.03
N VAL A 95 12.00 6.29 7.86
CA VAL A 95 13.32 5.62 7.74
C VAL A 95 14.46 6.46 8.32
N GLY A 96 14.53 7.76 8.00
CA GLY A 96 15.58 8.65 8.53
C GLY A 96 15.57 8.85 10.05
N LEU A 97 14.52 8.41 10.75
CA LEU A 97 14.39 8.51 12.20
C LEU A 97 14.75 7.20 12.91
N ILE A 98 15.06 6.11 12.21
CA ILE A 98 15.53 4.86 12.83
C ILE A 98 16.71 5.10 13.82
N PRO A 99 17.70 5.96 13.51
CA PRO A 99 18.81 6.25 14.43
C PRO A 99 18.40 6.97 15.71
N PHE A 100 17.18 7.52 15.79
CA PHE A 100 16.63 8.23 16.94
C PHE A 100 16.05 7.28 17.98
N GLU A 101 15.96 6.00 17.62
CA GLU A 101 15.46 4.95 18.48
C GLU A 101 16.55 4.48 19.45
N GLU A 102 16.16 4.36 20.71
CA GLU A 102 17.03 3.81 21.74
C GLU A 102 17.26 2.32 21.47
N LYS A 103 18.49 1.84 21.69
CA LYS A 103 18.81 0.42 21.55
C LYS A 103 17.98 -0.40 22.53
N ARG A 104 17.15 -1.30 22.00
CA ARG A 104 16.39 -2.28 22.79
C ARG A 104 16.95 -3.68 22.64
N ALA A 105 16.69 -4.52 23.65
CA ALA A 105 17.20 -5.88 23.76
C ALA A 105 16.45 -6.90 22.87
N GLY A 106 15.31 -6.52 22.31
CA GLY A 106 14.46 -7.39 21.49
C GLY A 106 15.16 -7.98 20.27
N SER A 107 14.85 -9.24 19.97
CA SER A 107 15.34 -9.95 18.78
C SER A 107 14.58 -9.56 17.52
N LEU A 108 13.36 -9.04 17.63
CA LEU A 108 12.53 -8.64 16.50
C LEU A 108 12.20 -7.16 16.58
N ARG A 109 12.28 -6.45 15.43
CA ARG A 109 11.88 -5.04 15.35
C ARG A 109 11.06 -4.77 14.10
N LEU A 110 9.83 -4.29 14.29
CA LEU A 110 8.92 -3.91 13.21
C LEU A 110 8.82 -2.39 13.11
N TYR A 111 9.21 -1.85 11.96
CA TYR A 111 9.04 -0.46 11.59
C TYR A 111 7.86 -0.31 10.63
N ALA A 112 6.91 0.56 10.96
CA ALA A 112 5.74 0.84 10.13
C ALA A 112 5.91 2.20 9.44
N PHE A 113 6.01 2.19 8.11
CA PHE A 113 6.26 3.37 7.29
C PHE A 113 5.12 3.64 6.30
N THR A 114 5.03 4.89 5.86
CA THR A 114 4.18 5.27 4.72
C THR A 114 5.05 5.72 3.53
N PRO A 115 4.74 5.28 2.29
CA PRO A 115 5.56 5.56 1.11
C PRO A 115 5.87 7.04 0.94
N HIS A 116 4.84 7.89 1.02
CA HIS A 116 4.97 9.32 0.77
C HIS A 116 5.70 10.13 1.86
N THR A 117 6.03 9.52 3.00
CA THR A 117 6.80 10.21 4.06
C THR A 117 8.23 9.69 4.16
N SER A 118 8.45 8.42 3.84
CA SER A 118 9.76 7.78 3.90
C SER A 118 10.49 7.74 2.56
N PHE A 119 9.79 7.60 1.43
CA PHE A 119 10.36 7.24 0.13
C PHE A 119 9.90 8.16 -1.02
N SER A 120 9.46 9.39 -0.74
CA SER A 120 9.00 10.33 -1.77
C SER A 120 10.18 11.05 -2.44
N SER A 121 10.27 10.97 -3.77
CA SER A 121 11.22 11.74 -4.60
C SER A 121 10.75 13.19 -4.86
N THR A 122 9.45 13.47 -4.77
CA THR A 122 8.80 14.67 -5.33
C THR A 122 8.27 15.69 -4.33
N LYS A 123 8.29 15.43 -3.02
CA LYS A 123 7.80 16.42 -2.04
C LYS A 123 8.82 17.55 -1.82
N ARG A 124 8.30 18.78 -1.65
CA ARG A 124 9.05 19.92 -1.11
C ARG A 124 9.92 19.44 0.04
N LEU A 125 11.22 19.62 -0.10
CA LEU A 125 12.21 19.38 0.94
C LEU A 125 11.85 20.28 2.14
N TYR A 126 11.03 19.75 3.05
CA TYR A 126 10.61 20.46 4.26
C TYR A 126 11.75 20.42 5.28
N GLY A 127 11.89 21.48 6.10
CA GLY A 127 12.92 21.58 7.14
C GLY A 127 12.80 20.57 8.30
N GLY A 128 11.83 19.66 8.30
CA GLY A 128 11.66 18.65 9.37
C GLY A 128 11.25 19.22 10.72
N LYS A 129 11.25 18.38 11.77
CA LYS A 129 11.05 18.82 13.16
C LYS A 129 12.33 19.43 13.73
N ALA A 130 12.22 20.30 14.75
CA ALA A 130 13.38 20.93 15.38
C ALA A 130 14.40 19.92 15.91
N VAL A 131 13.94 18.84 16.56
CA VAL A 131 14.81 17.75 17.06
C VAL A 131 15.58 17.07 15.92
N GLU A 132 14.97 16.90 14.74
CA GLU A 132 15.65 16.32 13.57
C GLU A 132 16.80 17.22 13.11
N ARG A 133 16.57 18.53 13.05
CA ARG A 133 17.58 19.50 12.65
C ARG A 133 18.71 19.61 13.67
N ALA A 134 18.38 19.58 14.95
CA ALA A 134 19.37 19.55 16.02
C ALA A 134 20.23 18.27 15.96
N PHE A 135 19.63 17.12 15.65
CA PHE A 135 20.40 15.89 15.44
C PHE A 135 21.32 15.96 14.22
N ILE A 136 20.86 16.56 13.12
CA ILE A 136 21.71 16.86 11.95
C ILE A 136 22.86 17.78 12.33
N LYS A 137 22.62 18.81 13.16
CA LYS A 137 23.68 19.69 13.67
C LYS A 137 24.80 18.88 14.32
N LEU A 138 24.44 18.00 15.26
CA LEU A 138 25.40 17.15 15.98
C LEU A 138 26.16 16.22 15.03
N LEU A 139 25.47 15.60 14.06
CA LEU A 139 26.12 14.75 13.04
C LEU A 139 27.10 15.52 12.16
N LEU A 140 26.74 16.74 11.75
CA LEU A 140 27.59 17.58 10.91
C LEU A 140 28.85 17.99 11.66
N ASP A 141 28.74 18.38 12.93
CA ASP A 141 29.90 18.78 13.75
C ASP A 141 30.78 17.57 14.14
N GLU A 142 30.20 16.38 14.30
CA GLU A 142 30.94 15.14 14.51
C GLU A 142 31.77 14.75 13.27
N ILE A 143 31.18 14.86 12.08
CA ILE A 143 31.83 14.46 10.81
C ILE A 143 32.77 15.55 10.28
N TYR A 144 32.37 16.80 10.44
CA TYR A 144 33.07 17.99 9.98
C TYR A 144 33.17 19.00 11.14
N PRO A 145 34.17 18.87 12.02
CA PRO A 145 34.32 19.72 13.19
C PRO A 145 34.18 21.22 12.88
N GLY A 146 33.29 21.88 13.63
CA GLY A 146 33.01 23.31 13.53
C GLY A 146 32.28 23.75 12.26
N LEU A 147 31.77 22.83 11.43
CA LEU A 147 31.06 23.18 10.19
C LEU A 147 29.84 24.05 10.48
N THR A 148 29.02 23.69 11.45
CA THR A 148 27.75 24.40 11.67
C THR A 148 27.96 25.79 12.26
N CYS A 149 29.12 26.07 12.88
CA CYS A 149 29.54 27.41 13.30
C CYS A 149 29.75 28.37 12.12
N THR A 150 29.88 27.83 10.91
CA THR A 150 30.03 28.64 9.69
C THR A 150 28.69 29.01 9.05
N PHE A 151 27.57 28.46 9.53
CA PHE A 151 26.25 28.71 8.95
C PHE A 151 25.72 30.08 9.38
N ARG A 152 24.90 30.70 8.53
CA ARG A 152 24.18 31.92 8.88
C ARG A 152 23.25 31.68 10.08
N ASP A 153 23.07 32.72 10.88
CA ASP A 153 22.19 32.67 12.05
C ASP A 153 20.77 32.23 11.69
N GLY A 154 20.21 31.30 12.48
CA GLY A 154 18.85 30.80 12.29
C GLY A 154 18.68 29.78 11.16
N PHE A 155 19.75 29.43 10.42
CA PHE A 155 19.67 28.47 9.31
C PHE A 155 19.16 27.11 9.78
N ILE A 156 19.83 26.52 10.77
CA ILE A 156 19.53 25.16 11.23
C ILE A 156 18.33 25.13 12.18
N GLU A 157 18.09 26.23 12.89
CA GLU A 157 16.90 26.44 13.71
C GLU A 157 15.67 26.49 12.82
N HIS A 158 15.77 27.05 11.61
CA HIS A 158 14.71 27.14 10.61
C HIS A 158 13.35 27.55 11.22
N GLY A 159 13.36 28.68 11.95
CA GLY A 159 12.19 29.24 12.62
C GLY A 159 11.84 28.65 14.00
N ALA A 160 12.57 27.64 14.50
CA ALA A 160 12.41 27.16 15.87
C ALA A 160 13.24 28.02 16.83
N THR A 161 12.65 29.07 17.40
CA THR A 161 13.36 29.99 18.31
C THR A 161 13.23 29.57 19.77
N THR A 162 12.00 29.39 20.27
CA THR A 162 11.73 29.05 21.68
C THR A 162 12.00 27.59 22.04
N GLY A 163 11.78 26.67 21.10
CA GLY A 163 11.91 25.22 21.33
C GLY A 163 13.29 24.63 21.01
N TRP A 164 14.24 25.42 20.53
CA TRP A 164 15.52 24.89 20.03
C TRP A 164 16.39 24.26 21.11
N PHE A 165 16.48 24.91 22.27
CA PHE A 165 17.24 24.39 23.40
C PHE A 165 16.78 22.98 23.81
N TRP A 166 15.46 22.79 23.94
CA TRP A 166 14.85 21.49 24.20
C TRP A 166 15.12 20.49 23.08
N ALA A 167 15.07 20.94 21.82
CA ALA A 167 15.35 20.10 20.68
C ALA A 167 16.80 19.61 20.64
N LEU A 168 17.75 20.47 21.04
CA LEU A 168 19.16 20.13 21.14
C LEU A 168 19.41 19.12 22.26
N ALA A 169 18.87 19.34 23.45
CA ALA A 169 19.01 18.40 24.57
C ALA A 169 18.44 17.01 24.23
N GLU A 170 17.26 16.95 23.58
CA GLU A 170 16.69 15.67 23.14
C GLU A 170 17.50 15.04 22.00
N ALA A 171 18.05 15.84 21.09
CA ALA A 171 18.93 15.35 20.04
C ALA A 171 20.24 14.77 20.59
N GLU A 172 20.87 15.41 21.59
CA GLU A 172 22.07 14.92 22.26
C GLU A 172 21.83 13.56 22.93
N ARG A 173 20.71 13.43 23.64
CA ARG A 173 20.29 12.17 24.25
C ARG A 173 20.17 11.06 23.21
N LYS A 174 19.54 11.34 22.07
CA LYS A 174 19.40 10.39 20.95
C LYS A 174 20.74 10.11 20.25
N PHE A 175 21.59 11.12 20.12
CA PHE A 175 22.89 11.03 19.45
C PHE A 175 23.84 10.06 20.16
N ALA A 176 23.72 9.93 21.49
CA ALA A 176 24.45 8.93 22.26
C ALA A 176 24.18 7.48 21.81
N HIS A 177 23.02 7.21 21.19
CA HIS A 177 22.64 5.88 20.72
C HIS A 177 23.01 5.62 19.26
N ALA A 178 23.33 6.68 18.50
CA ALA A 178 23.69 6.58 17.08
C ALA A 178 24.98 5.78 16.89
N SER A 179 24.92 4.72 16.08
CA SER A 179 26.07 3.83 15.86
C SER A 179 27.18 4.51 15.04
N ALA A 180 28.43 4.10 15.27
CA ALA A 180 29.56 4.56 14.45
C ALA A 180 29.39 4.20 12.96
N ALA A 181 28.78 3.04 12.68
CA ALA A 181 28.45 2.61 11.33
C ALA A 181 27.45 3.57 10.66
N PHE A 182 26.41 3.99 11.39
CA PHE A 182 25.44 4.98 10.92
C PHE A 182 26.09 6.35 10.67
N LYS A 183 26.92 6.85 11.60
CA LYS A 183 27.64 8.12 11.43
C LYS A 183 28.54 8.10 10.18
N THR A 184 29.24 6.98 9.96
CA THR A 184 30.07 6.77 8.77
C THR A 184 29.25 6.74 7.48
N ALA A 185 28.10 6.06 7.49
CA ALA A 185 27.16 6.02 6.37
C ALA A 185 26.60 7.41 6.07
N TYR A 186 26.28 8.21 7.10
CA TYR A 186 25.82 9.59 6.94
C TYR A 186 26.87 10.48 6.27
N GLY A 187 28.14 10.37 6.68
CA GLY A 187 29.23 11.09 6.02
C GLY A 187 29.39 10.71 4.54
N ARG A 188 29.14 9.45 4.18
CA ARG A 188 29.15 8.99 2.78
C ARG A 188 27.98 9.58 1.99
N ALA A 189 26.76 9.44 2.52
CA ALA A 189 25.56 9.98 1.90
C ALA A 189 25.64 11.51 1.69
N LEU A 190 26.23 12.25 2.63
CA LEU A 190 26.49 13.69 2.45
C LEU A 190 27.44 13.97 1.28
N ARG A 191 28.46 13.15 1.04
CA ARG A 191 29.37 13.32 -0.11
C ARG A 191 28.71 12.97 -1.44
N GLU A 192 27.76 12.05 -1.44
CA GLU A 192 26.97 11.72 -2.63
C GLU A 192 26.00 12.86 -2.98
N GLU A 193 25.30 13.41 -1.98
CA GLU A 193 24.33 14.50 -2.20
C GLU A 193 24.99 15.87 -2.48
N PHE A 194 26.09 16.21 -1.78
CA PHE A 194 26.75 17.53 -1.90
C PHE A 194 28.05 17.51 -2.71
N GLY A 195 28.48 16.34 -3.20
CA GLY A 195 29.73 16.17 -3.93
C GLY A 195 30.98 16.32 -3.06
N LYS A 196 32.16 16.35 -3.71
CA LYS A 196 33.45 16.56 -3.05
C LYS A 196 34.02 17.93 -3.47
N PRO A 197 34.42 18.80 -2.52
CA PRO A 197 34.49 18.54 -1.09
C PRO A 197 33.18 18.94 -0.36
N ALA A 198 32.60 17.98 0.38
CA ALA A 198 31.24 18.13 0.93
C ALA A 198 31.14 19.25 1.99
N ARG A 199 32.19 19.43 2.82
CA ARG A 199 32.21 20.44 3.89
C ARG A 199 32.00 21.84 3.33
N GLU A 200 32.75 22.21 2.31
CA GLU A 200 32.70 23.51 1.66
C GLU A 200 31.40 23.71 0.89
N THR A 201 30.92 22.67 0.18
CA THR A 201 29.65 22.76 -0.54
C THR A 201 28.47 22.95 0.41
N ILE A 202 28.43 22.22 1.53
CA ILE A 202 27.42 22.38 2.58
C ILE A 202 27.47 23.79 3.17
N ALA A 203 28.65 24.27 3.54
CA ALA A 203 28.83 25.62 4.09
C ALA A 203 28.37 26.70 3.09
N ARG A 204 28.71 26.58 1.81
CA ARG A 204 28.27 27.51 0.76
C ARG A 204 26.75 27.47 0.58
N ALA A 205 26.14 26.28 0.58
CA ALA A 205 24.70 26.13 0.43
C ALA A 205 23.93 26.71 1.62
N ALA A 206 24.41 26.52 2.85
CA ALA A 206 23.80 27.06 4.06
C ALA A 206 23.84 28.60 4.12
N ASN A 207 24.91 29.20 3.58
CA ASN A 207 25.11 30.65 3.56
C ASN A 207 24.56 31.36 2.32
N ASN A 208 23.98 30.63 1.35
CA ASN A 208 23.47 31.24 0.13
C ASN A 208 22.01 31.69 0.31
N PRO A 209 21.70 33.01 0.32
CA PRO A 209 20.34 33.49 0.49
C PRO A 209 19.44 33.21 -0.72
N LYS A 210 20.02 32.87 -1.88
CA LYS A 210 19.27 32.50 -3.09
C LYS A 210 18.71 31.07 -3.02
N ILE A 211 19.20 30.26 -2.09
CA ILE A 211 18.73 28.88 -1.87
C ILE A 211 17.85 28.88 -0.62
N ALA A 212 16.64 28.33 -0.75
CA ALA A 212 15.75 28.18 0.40
C ALA A 212 16.34 27.21 1.43
N ASP A 213 16.34 27.57 2.71
CA ASP A 213 16.93 26.74 3.78
C ASP A 213 16.33 25.35 3.86
N GLY A 214 15.02 25.25 3.67
CA GLY A 214 14.32 23.97 3.63
C GLY A 214 14.89 23.03 2.57
N HIS A 215 15.35 23.55 1.42
CA HIS A 215 15.97 22.75 0.37
C HIS A 215 17.27 22.10 0.86
N THR A 216 18.22 22.91 1.34
CA THR A 216 19.51 22.42 1.85
C THR A 216 19.33 21.48 3.04
N ILE A 217 18.46 21.83 4.00
CA ILE A 217 18.12 20.95 5.14
C ILE A 217 17.48 19.65 4.65
N GLY A 218 16.63 19.70 3.64
CA GLY A 218 16.01 18.50 3.10
C GLY A 218 17.02 17.57 2.43
N LEU A 219 18.06 18.09 1.76
CA LEU A 219 19.16 17.27 1.24
C LEU A 219 19.92 16.57 2.39
N MET A 220 20.18 17.29 3.49
CA MET A 220 20.77 16.68 4.70
C MET A 220 19.87 15.60 5.32
N ARG A 221 18.54 15.78 5.27
CA ARG A 221 17.55 14.79 5.73
C ARG A 221 17.43 13.61 4.77
N LYS A 222 17.61 13.81 3.46
CA LYS A 222 17.68 12.74 2.47
C LYS A 222 18.90 11.86 2.73
N ALA A 223 20.07 12.47 2.95
CA ALA A 223 21.27 11.75 3.37
C ALA A 223 21.07 10.97 4.69
N LEU A 224 20.22 11.49 5.60
CA LEU A 224 19.90 10.84 6.87
C LEU A 224 19.10 9.54 6.64
N ALA A 225 18.11 9.58 5.77
CA ALA A 225 17.32 8.41 5.38
C ALA A 225 18.17 7.36 4.67
N GLN A 226 19.04 7.80 3.76
CA GLN A 226 20.01 6.95 3.07
C GLN A 226 20.92 6.21 4.07
N ALA A 227 21.51 6.95 5.01
CA ALA A 227 22.36 6.40 6.05
C ALA A 227 21.63 5.44 7.00
N ALA A 228 20.36 5.73 7.31
CA ALA A 228 19.55 4.88 8.17
C ALA A 228 19.29 3.51 7.51
N LEU A 229 18.83 3.51 6.25
CA LEU A 229 18.64 2.28 5.47
C LEU A 229 19.94 1.49 5.31
N ASP A 230 21.05 2.21 5.15
CA ASP A 230 22.39 1.64 5.08
C ASP A 230 22.81 0.89 6.35
N SER A 231 22.45 1.43 7.51
CA SER A 231 22.89 0.93 8.81
C SER A 231 21.93 -0.09 9.43
N ALA A 232 20.68 -0.11 8.98
CA ALA A 232 19.60 -0.93 9.51
C ALA A 232 18.86 -1.67 8.39
N THR A 233 19.58 -2.49 7.62
CA THR A 233 19.02 -3.23 6.48
C THR A 233 17.89 -4.16 6.94
N PRO A 234 16.73 -4.17 6.27
CA PRO A 234 15.62 -5.04 6.64
C PRO A 234 15.90 -6.51 6.28
N ASP A 235 15.46 -7.42 7.16
CA ASP A 235 15.43 -8.87 6.92
C ASP A 235 14.16 -9.30 6.17
N LEU A 236 13.12 -8.46 6.20
CA LEU A 236 11.88 -8.61 5.44
C LEU A 236 11.25 -7.23 5.17
N VAL A 237 10.81 -7.01 3.93
CA VAL A 237 9.97 -5.89 3.55
C VAL A 237 8.56 -6.41 3.23
N ILE A 238 7.54 -5.82 3.83
CA ILE A 238 6.14 -6.11 3.53
C ILE A 238 5.53 -4.85 2.92
N LEU A 239 5.07 -4.96 1.67
CA LEU A 239 4.36 -3.89 0.96
C LEU A 239 2.87 -4.23 0.94
N ASP A 240 2.12 -3.65 1.87
CA ASP A 240 0.66 -3.83 1.96
C ASP A 240 -0.07 -2.74 1.18
N GLU A 241 -1.10 -3.15 0.44
CA GLU A 241 -1.86 -2.30 -0.47
C GLU A 241 -0.97 -1.56 -1.49
N PHE A 242 0.06 -2.23 -2.00
CA PHE A 242 1.04 -1.62 -2.91
C PHE A 242 0.43 -1.02 -4.18
N GLN A 243 -0.77 -1.43 -4.58
CA GLN A 243 -1.51 -0.83 -5.69
C GLN A 243 -1.78 0.68 -5.48
N CYS A 244 -1.77 1.16 -4.24
CA CYS A 244 -1.94 2.56 -3.88
C CYS A 244 -0.65 3.40 -4.04
N TYR A 245 0.50 2.76 -4.24
CA TYR A 245 1.81 3.42 -4.34
C TYR A 245 2.75 2.64 -5.29
N ARG A 246 2.23 2.25 -6.46
CA ARG A 246 2.96 1.43 -7.44
C ARG A 246 4.27 2.07 -7.90
N GLU A 247 4.35 3.40 -7.89
CA GLU A 247 5.56 4.16 -8.21
C GLU A 247 6.77 3.77 -7.34
N LEU A 248 6.54 3.18 -6.16
CA LEU A 248 7.62 2.66 -5.33
C LEU A 248 8.29 1.45 -5.97
N LEU A 249 7.53 0.58 -6.67
CA LEU A 249 8.05 -0.63 -7.31
C LEU A 249 8.90 -0.32 -8.55
N ASP A 250 8.58 0.78 -9.23
CA ASP A 250 9.25 1.25 -10.44
C ASP A 250 10.35 2.29 -10.12
N ALA A 251 10.86 2.30 -8.90
CA ALA A 251 11.86 3.26 -8.45
C ALA A 251 13.14 3.20 -9.29
N GLY A 252 13.36 4.24 -10.09
CA GLY A 252 14.54 4.44 -10.91
C GLY A 252 15.63 5.27 -10.20
N GLU A 253 16.48 5.91 -11.00
CA GLU A 253 17.55 6.80 -10.52
C GLU A 253 17.03 8.03 -9.75
N ASP A 254 15.78 8.42 -10.00
CA ASP A 254 15.12 9.56 -9.34
C ASP A 254 14.70 9.25 -7.89
N ASN A 255 14.69 7.98 -7.49
CA ASN A 255 14.36 7.55 -6.14
C ASN A 255 15.37 6.52 -5.57
N PRO A 256 16.61 6.95 -5.26
CA PRO A 256 17.68 6.05 -4.83
C PRO A 256 17.34 5.29 -3.54
N LEU A 257 16.59 5.92 -2.63
CA LEU A 257 16.21 5.29 -1.36
C LEU A 257 15.23 4.11 -1.57
N ALA A 258 14.22 4.30 -2.42
CA ALA A 258 13.31 3.21 -2.78
C ALA A 258 14.03 2.11 -3.56
N ARG A 259 14.93 2.48 -4.48
CA ARG A 259 15.76 1.51 -5.20
C ARG A 259 16.58 0.65 -4.25
N GLN A 260 17.28 1.26 -3.29
CA GLN A 260 18.05 0.52 -2.29
C GLN A 260 17.15 -0.37 -1.42
N LEU A 261 15.95 0.08 -1.04
CA LEU A 261 15.00 -0.74 -0.30
C LEU A 261 14.65 -2.02 -1.08
N LEU A 262 14.49 -1.92 -2.41
CA LEU A 262 14.05 -3.02 -3.25
C LEU A 262 15.18 -3.93 -3.75
N GLN A 263 16.37 -3.38 -3.97
CA GLN A 263 17.53 -4.07 -4.56
C GLN A 263 18.58 -4.44 -3.51
N GLY A 264 18.52 -3.84 -2.32
CA GLY A 264 19.58 -3.93 -1.32
C GLY A 264 20.76 -3.01 -1.66
N LYS A 265 21.85 -3.17 -0.90
CA LYS A 265 23.13 -2.52 -1.19
C LYS A 265 23.86 -3.25 -2.33
N ASP A 266 24.67 -2.52 -3.08
CA ASP A 266 25.54 -3.10 -4.10
C ASP A 266 26.36 -4.27 -3.53
N GLY A 267 26.32 -5.40 -4.23
CA GLY A 267 27.01 -6.63 -3.83
C GLY A 267 26.34 -7.42 -2.70
N SER A 268 25.19 -6.97 -2.18
CA SER A 268 24.39 -7.72 -1.21
C SER A 268 23.18 -8.34 -1.90
N SER A 269 22.71 -9.48 -1.39
CA SER A 269 21.45 -10.06 -1.87
C SER A 269 20.28 -9.10 -1.58
N PRO A 270 19.30 -8.99 -2.48
CA PRO A 270 18.13 -8.15 -2.23
C PRO A 270 17.39 -8.64 -0.97
N PRO A 271 16.77 -7.74 -0.20
CA PRO A 271 15.96 -8.14 0.94
C PRO A 271 14.74 -8.93 0.46
N PRO A 272 14.23 -9.89 1.25
CA PRO A 272 12.95 -10.52 0.99
C PRO A 272 11.83 -9.49 0.91
N ILE A 273 10.96 -9.59 -0.10
CA ILE A 273 9.81 -8.70 -0.26
C ILE A 273 8.52 -9.50 -0.42
N LEU A 274 7.58 -9.24 0.48
CA LEU A 274 6.22 -9.75 0.41
C LEU A 274 5.29 -8.63 -0.09
N LEU A 275 4.60 -8.86 -1.21
CA LEU A 275 3.53 -7.98 -1.68
C LEU A 275 2.17 -8.50 -1.21
N LEU A 276 1.35 -7.63 -0.63
CA LEU A 276 -0.03 -7.95 -0.25
C LEU A 276 -0.99 -7.04 -1.01
N SER A 277 -1.87 -7.63 -1.81
CA SER A 277 -2.93 -6.87 -2.50
C SER A 277 -4.05 -7.79 -2.98
N ALA A 278 -5.32 -7.41 -2.82
CA ALA A 278 -6.40 -8.16 -3.47
C ALA A 278 -6.49 -7.89 -4.98
N THR A 279 -6.00 -6.72 -5.40
CA THR A 279 -6.10 -6.16 -6.74
C THR A 279 -4.73 -5.62 -7.16
N PRO A 280 -3.75 -6.51 -7.40
CA PRO A 280 -2.36 -6.12 -7.61
C PRO A 280 -2.11 -5.33 -8.91
N TYR A 281 -3.05 -5.42 -9.86
CA TYR A 281 -3.09 -4.66 -11.09
C TYR A 281 -4.55 -4.40 -11.49
N ARG A 282 -4.78 -3.48 -12.44
CA ARG A 282 -6.14 -3.22 -12.94
C ARG A 282 -6.62 -4.43 -13.76
N PHE A 283 -7.72 -5.08 -13.34
CA PHE A 283 -8.27 -6.24 -14.07
C PHE A 283 -9.05 -5.84 -15.33
N TYR A 284 -9.70 -4.68 -15.29
CA TYR A 284 -10.48 -4.12 -16.38
C TYR A 284 -10.10 -2.67 -16.54
N ALA A 285 -9.88 -2.23 -17.77
CA ALA A 285 -9.86 -0.82 -18.14
C ALA A 285 -10.94 -0.61 -19.21
N GLU A 286 -11.77 0.41 -19.02
CA GLU A 286 -12.66 0.87 -20.08
C GLU A 286 -11.82 1.39 -21.26
N ARG A 287 -12.34 1.33 -22.49
CA ARG A 287 -11.59 1.73 -23.71
C ARG A 287 -10.99 3.15 -23.62
N TRP A 288 -11.65 4.06 -22.90
CA TRP A 288 -11.17 5.43 -22.71
C TRP A 288 -10.05 5.54 -21.65
N GLU A 289 -10.01 4.67 -20.64
CA GLU A 289 -8.92 4.64 -19.63
C GLU A 289 -7.60 4.16 -20.23
N THR A 290 -7.65 3.34 -21.29
CA THR A 290 -6.47 2.88 -22.03
C THR A 290 -5.81 4.01 -22.84
N SER A 291 -6.52 5.12 -23.09
CA SER A 291 -5.98 6.29 -23.80
C SER A 291 -5.17 7.22 -22.88
N ALA A 292 -5.28 7.06 -21.56
CA ALA A 292 -4.69 7.94 -20.54
C ALA A 292 -3.61 7.26 -19.67
N GLY A 293 -3.35 5.96 -19.86
CA GLY A 293 -2.34 5.22 -19.09
C GLY A 293 -2.02 3.86 -19.71
N ALA A 294 -1.05 3.14 -19.12
CA ALA A 294 -0.65 1.82 -19.57
C ALA A 294 -1.84 0.83 -19.56
N ALA A 295 -1.87 -0.09 -20.53
CA ALA A 295 -2.92 -1.09 -20.61
C ALA A 295 -2.83 -2.08 -19.42
N PRO A 296 -3.97 -2.60 -18.91
CA PRO A 296 -4.04 -3.57 -17.82
C PRO A 296 -3.03 -4.74 -17.86
N HIS A 297 -2.80 -5.29 -19.06
CA HIS A 297 -1.89 -6.43 -19.23
C HIS A 297 -0.43 -6.02 -19.07
N VAL A 298 -0.06 -4.78 -19.42
CA VAL A 298 1.30 -4.26 -19.23
C VAL A 298 1.62 -4.21 -17.73
N GLU A 299 0.67 -3.72 -16.92
CA GLU A 299 0.83 -3.71 -15.45
C GLU A 299 1.02 -5.09 -14.83
N LEU A 300 0.39 -6.13 -15.41
CA LEU A 300 0.59 -7.52 -15.00
C LEU A 300 2.01 -7.98 -15.35
N PHE A 301 2.49 -7.67 -16.56
CA PHE A 301 3.84 -8.06 -16.98
C PHE A 301 4.94 -7.32 -16.21
N ASP A 302 4.76 -6.04 -15.92
CA ASP A 302 5.68 -5.27 -15.07
C ASP A 302 5.74 -5.85 -13.66
N LEU A 303 4.59 -6.31 -13.12
CA LEU A 303 4.54 -7.01 -11.84
C LEU A 303 5.23 -8.38 -11.89
N ILE A 304 5.06 -9.15 -12.97
CA ILE A 304 5.76 -10.43 -13.16
C ILE A 304 7.27 -10.19 -13.25
N GLU A 305 7.71 -9.14 -13.96
CA GLU A 305 9.12 -8.76 -14.02
C GLU A 305 9.65 -8.38 -12.64
N PHE A 306 8.90 -7.57 -11.88
CA PHE A 306 9.27 -7.26 -10.52
C PHE A 306 9.42 -8.52 -9.67
N LEU A 307 8.51 -9.49 -9.78
CA LEU A 307 8.53 -10.70 -8.96
C LEU A 307 9.62 -11.71 -9.37
N GLY A 308 9.81 -11.94 -10.66
CA GLY A 308 10.63 -13.04 -11.20
C GLY A 308 11.74 -12.65 -12.18
N GLY A 309 11.82 -11.38 -12.60
CA GLY A 309 12.82 -10.87 -13.53
C GLY A 309 12.37 -10.86 -15.00
N SER A 310 13.22 -10.31 -15.85
CA SER A 310 12.96 -10.07 -17.28
C SER A 310 12.70 -11.36 -18.07
N ASP A 311 13.38 -12.45 -17.72
CA ASP A 311 13.25 -13.74 -18.40
C ASP A 311 11.86 -14.35 -18.14
N VAL A 312 11.39 -14.29 -16.89
CA VAL A 312 10.05 -14.73 -16.50
C VAL A 312 8.99 -13.85 -17.17
N ARG A 313 9.18 -12.53 -17.21
CA ARG A 313 8.30 -11.59 -17.93
C ARG A 313 8.16 -12.00 -19.40
N SER A 314 9.28 -12.16 -20.09
CA SER A 314 9.33 -12.44 -21.53
C SER A 314 8.65 -13.77 -21.87
N GLU A 315 8.92 -14.80 -21.07
CA GLU A 315 8.28 -16.11 -21.21
C GLU A 315 6.78 -16.02 -20.93
N ALA A 316 6.36 -15.38 -19.83
CA ALA A 316 4.95 -15.23 -19.49
C ALA A 316 4.20 -14.48 -20.59
N GLU A 317 4.76 -13.40 -21.12
CA GLU A 317 4.16 -12.61 -22.20
C GLU A 317 3.96 -13.45 -23.47
N ALA A 318 4.96 -14.23 -23.88
CA ALA A 318 4.86 -15.13 -25.02
C ALA A 318 3.76 -16.19 -24.82
N GLN A 319 3.72 -16.82 -23.64
CA GLN A 319 2.73 -17.84 -23.31
C GLN A 319 1.30 -17.27 -23.23
N PHE A 320 1.10 -16.11 -22.58
CA PHE A 320 -0.22 -15.46 -22.50
C PHE A 320 -0.72 -15.02 -23.88
N ARG A 321 0.14 -14.48 -24.74
CA ARG A 321 -0.20 -14.13 -26.12
C ARG A 321 -0.70 -15.37 -26.87
N ARG A 322 0.08 -16.45 -26.86
CA ARG A 322 -0.30 -17.71 -27.52
C ARG A 322 -1.57 -18.32 -26.94
N PHE A 323 -1.75 -18.26 -25.62
CA PHE A 323 -2.96 -18.73 -24.95
C PHE A 323 -4.19 -17.93 -25.42
N GLY A 324 -4.09 -16.60 -25.50
CA GLY A 324 -5.15 -15.73 -26.02
C GLY A 324 -5.52 -16.05 -27.47
N ASP A 325 -4.53 -16.26 -28.33
CA ASP A 325 -4.75 -16.66 -29.73
C ASP A 325 -5.52 -17.98 -29.81
N LEU A 326 -5.14 -18.98 -28.99
CA LEU A 326 -5.84 -20.26 -28.92
C LEU A 326 -7.27 -20.12 -28.41
N LEU A 327 -7.55 -19.26 -27.43
CA LEU A 327 -8.91 -19.01 -26.96
C LEU A 327 -9.78 -18.43 -28.08
N HIS A 328 -9.24 -17.51 -28.90
CA HIS A 328 -9.95 -16.99 -30.07
C HIS A 328 -10.21 -18.07 -31.12
N VAL A 329 -9.25 -18.96 -31.38
CA VAL A 329 -9.41 -20.10 -32.29
C VAL A 329 -10.48 -21.06 -31.76
N ILE A 330 -10.42 -21.46 -30.50
CA ILE A 330 -11.40 -22.34 -29.84
C ILE A 330 -12.81 -21.76 -29.93
N GLY A 331 -12.96 -20.46 -29.71
CA GLY A 331 -14.25 -19.76 -29.81
C GLY A 331 -14.87 -19.78 -31.21
N ARG A 332 -14.06 -19.91 -32.27
CA ARG A 332 -14.50 -19.93 -33.68
C ARG A 332 -14.67 -21.33 -34.26
N LEU A 333 -13.99 -22.34 -33.71
CA LEU A 333 -14.05 -23.72 -34.20
C LEU A 333 -15.36 -24.42 -33.80
N PRO A 334 -15.90 -25.31 -34.66
CA PRO A 334 -16.93 -26.28 -34.27
C PRO A 334 -16.44 -27.15 -33.11
N VAL A 335 -17.36 -27.60 -32.24
CA VAL A 335 -17.03 -28.36 -31.01
C VAL A 335 -16.13 -29.57 -31.31
N GLU A 336 -16.46 -30.32 -32.37
CA GLU A 336 -15.73 -31.51 -32.83
C GLU A 336 -14.24 -31.24 -33.11
N SER A 337 -13.90 -30.02 -33.56
CA SER A 337 -12.56 -29.63 -33.99
C SER A 337 -11.74 -28.93 -32.91
N ARG A 338 -12.31 -28.70 -31.71
CA ARG A 338 -11.64 -27.96 -30.62
C ARG A 338 -10.57 -28.76 -29.89
N ALA A 339 -10.61 -30.09 -29.97
CA ALA A 339 -9.81 -30.98 -29.12
C ALA A 339 -8.31 -30.63 -29.11
N THR A 340 -7.71 -30.44 -30.29
CA THR A 340 -6.29 -30.10 -30.43
C THR A 340 -5.96 -28.74 -29.82
N ALA A 341 -6.74 -27.70 -30.16
CA ALA A 341 -6.52 -26.34 -29.64
C ALA A 341 -6.71 -26.27 -28.12
N VAL A 342 -7.69 -27.00 -27.58
CA VAL A 342 -7.92 -27.13 -26.12
C VAL A 342 -6.75 -27.85 -25.45
N SER A 343 -6.21 -28.90 -26.07
CA SER A 343 -5.05 -29.60 -25.52
C SER A 343 -3.81 -28.71 -25.47
N GLU A 344 -3.55 -27.95 -26.54
CA GLU A 344 -2.45 -26.97 -26.57
C GLU A 344 -2.64 -25.89 -25.51
N ALA A 345 -3.86 -25.34 -25.40
CA ALA A 345 -4.18 -24.34 -24.38
C ALA A 345 -3.96 -24.88 -22.96
N LYS A 346 -4.30 -26.15 -22.68
CA LYS A 346 -4.02 -26.80 -21.39
C LYS A 346 -2.52 -26.91 -21.10
N THR A 347 -1.71 -27.26 -22.09
CA THR A 347 -0.25 -27.31 -21.93
C THR A 347 0.31 -25.93 -21.59
N ILE A 348 -0.14 -24.89 -22.29
CA ILE A 348 0.29 -23.51 -22.01
C ILE A 348 -0.16 -23.06 -20.63
N LYS A 349 -1.40 -23.38 -20.23
CA LYS A 349 -1.91 -23.13 -18.89
C LYS A 349 -1.00 -23.77 -17.83
N HIS A 350 -0.66 -25.05 -17.95
CA HIS A 350 0.22 -25.72 -16.99
C HIS A 350 1.62 -25.10 -16.96
N ARG A 351 2.14 -24.64 -18.11
CA ARG A 351 3.42 -23.94 -18.20
C ARG A 351 3.39 -22.60 -17.47
N LEU A 352 2.33 -21.81 -17.66
CA LEU A 352 2.09 -20.58 -16.91
C LEU A 352 1.94 -20.83 -15.42
N GLU A 353 1.22 -21.89 -15.02
CA GLU A 353 1.09 -22.28 -13.61
C GLU A 353 2.44 -22.64 -13.00
N ALA A 354 3.25 -23.47 -13.66
CA ALA A 354 4.59 -23.82 -13.21
C ALA A 354 5.53 -22.60 -13.11
N LEU A 355 5.39 -21.64 -14.03
CA LEU A 355 6.18 -20.42 -14.07
C LEU A 355 5.80 -19.44 -12.94
N LEU A 356 4.50 -19.26 -12.67
CA LEU A 356 3.99 -18.20 -11.79
C LEU A 356 3.74 -18.66 -10.35
N THR A 357 3.46 -19.95 -10.10
CA THR A 357 3.20 -20.48 -8.74
C THR A 357 4.35 -20.21 -7.75
N PRO A 358 5.64 -20.23 -8.15
CA PRO A 358 6.73 -19.86 -7.26
C PRO A 358 6.77 -18.38 -6.87
N LEU A 359 6.04 -17.52 -7.58
CA LEU A 359 6.13 -16.06 -7.48
C LEU A 359 4.88 -15.43 -6.85
N MET A 360 3.74 -16.10 -6.94
CA MET A 360 2.48 -15.57 -6.47
C MET A 360 1.48 -16.65 -6.05
N SER A 361 0.57 -16.28 -5.16
CA SER A 361 -0.64 -17.04 -4.84
C SER A 361 -1.87 -16.19 -5.03
N ARG A 362 -2.97 -16.80 -5.49
CA ARG A 362 -4.29 -16.16 -5.52
C ARG A 362 -5.35 -17.17 -5.12
N THR A 363 -6.01 -16.88 -4.00
CA THR A 363 -7.18 -17.60 -3.53
C THR A 363 -8.41 -16.72 -3.67
N GLU A 364 -9.48 -17.29 -4.21
CA GLU A 364 -10.79 -16.66 -4.32
C GLU A 364 -11.83 -17.58 -3.68
N ARG A 365 -12.93 -17.01 -3.18
CA ARG A 365 -14.07 -17.81 -2.73
C ARG A 365 -14.66 -18.56 -3.95
N PRO A 366 -15.07 -19.83 -3.80
CA PRO A 366 -15.75 -20.55 -4.88
C PRO A 366 -16.95 -19.76 -5.38
N ALA A 367 -17.06 -19.58 -6.70
CA ALA A 367 -18.24 -18.98 -7.31
C ALA A 367 -19.49 -19.87 -7.15
N ALA A 368 -19.29 -21.19 -7.10
CA ALA A 368 -20.32 -22.16 -6.77
C ALA A 368 -20.45 -22.25 -5.25
N ARG A 369 -21.62 -21.88 -4.72
CA ARG A 369 -21.96 -22.12 -3.31
C ARG A 369 -21.96 -23.61 -3.04
N GLU A 370 -20.93 -24.13 -2.39
CA GLU A 370 -20.97 -25.49 -1.87
C GLU A 370 -22.00 -25.56 -0.73
N GLY A 371 -23.15 -26.17 -1.03
CA GLY A 371 -23.99 -27.02 -0.17
C GLY A 371 -24.59 -26.52 1.15
N SER A 372 -24.00 -25.55 1.85
CA SER A 372 -24.39 -25.19 3.21
C SER A 372 -24.77 -23.72 3.41
N GLU A 373 -24.50 -22.84 2.43
CA GLU A 373 -25.07 -21.49 2.49
C GLU A 373 -26.54 -21.54 2.04
N PRO A 374 -27.49 -21.03 2.85
CA PRO A 374 -28.85 -20.87 2.39
C PRO A 374 -28.84 -20.02 1.11
N PRO A 375 -29.67 -20.35 0.11
CA PRO A 375 -29.79 -19.52 -1.09
C PRO A 375 -30.09 -18.08 -0.66
N PRO A 376 -29.54 -17.08 -1.37
CA PRO A 376 -29.81 -15.70 -1.04
C PRO A 376 -31.31 -15.49 -1.16
N ASN A 377 -31.91 -14.76 -0.21
CA ASN A 377 -33.32 -14.43 -0.29
C ASN A 377 -33.59 -13.79 -1.66
N PRO A 378 -34.51 -14.36 -2.47
CA PRO A 378 -34.78 -13.84 -3.79
C PRO A 378 -35.28 -12.41 -3.67
N VAL A 379 -34.55 -11.49 -4.29
CA VAL A 379 -34.87 -10.07 -4.24
C VAL A 379 -35.67 -9.71 -5.49
N ARG A 380 -36.89 -9.20 -5.32
CA ARG A 380 -37.73 -8.74 -6.43
C ARG A 380 -37.48 -7.26 -6.70
N ILE A 381 -37.07 -6.94 -7.93
CA ILE A 381 -36.97 -5.56 -8.41
C ILE A 381 -38.38 -5.03 -8.66
N GLU A 382 -38.67 -3.84 -8.14
CA GLU A 382 -39.92 -3.11 -8.29
C GLU A 382 -39.71 -1.82 -9.10
N PRO A 383 -40.77 -1.24 -9.70
CA PRO A 383 -40.66 0.01 -10.46
C PRO A 383 -39.96 1.13 -9.69
N HIS A 384 -40.19 1.23 -8.39
CA HIS A 384 -39.59 2.25 -7.54
C HIS A 384 -38.06 2.14 -7.42
N ASP A 385 -37.50 0.94 -7.53
CA ASP A 385 -36.03 0.77 -7.55
C ASP A 385 -35.42 1.33 -8.84
N LEU A 386 -36.17 1.22 -9.95
CA LEU A 386 -35.77 1.78 -11.24
C LEU A 386 -35.91 3.29 -11.25
N ASP A 387 -36.89 3.86 -10.53
CA ASP A 387 -37.00 5.31 -10.35
C ASP A 387 -35.77 5.88 -9.65
N VAL A 388 -35.27 5.19 -8.61
CA VAL A 388 -34.01 5.54 -7.94
C VAL A 388 -32.81 5.45 -8.90
N PHE A 389 -32.72 4.39 -9.69
CA PHE A 389 -31.65 4.25 -10.69
C PHE A 389 -31.68 5.36 -11.75
N ARG A 390 -32.88 5.68 -12.26
CA ARG A 390 -33.09 6.73 -13.27
C ARG A 390 -32.75 8.09 -12.71
N HIS A 391 -33.19 8.39 -11.49
CA HIS A 391 -32.89 9.64 -10.79
C HIS A 391 -31.38 9.85 -10.63
N PHE A 392 -30.66 8.84 -10.15
CA PHE A 392 -29.21 8.90 -10.04
C PHE A 392 -28.52 9.07 -11.41
N THR A 393 -28.88 8.23 -12.39
CA THR A 393 -28.25 8.22 -13.71
C THR A 393 -28.54 9.48 -14.54
N ALA A 394 -29.65 10.18 -14.26
CA ALA A 394 -30.01 11.41 -14.97
C ALA A 394 -29.03 12.56 -14.70
N ALA A 395 -28.55 12.70 -13.46
CA ALA A 395 -27.62 13.75 -13.06
C ALA A 395 -26.15 13.42 -13.39
N VAL A 396 -25.80 12.14 -13.55
CA VAL A 396 -24.43 11.71 -13.80
C VAL A 396 -23.96 12.06 -15.24
N PRO A 397 -22.74 12.61 -15.41
CA PRO A 397 -22.15 12.93 -16.72
C PRO A 397 -22.14 11.74 -17.69
N LYS A 398 -22.30 12.01 -19.00
CA LYS A 398 -22.43 10.98 -20.05
C LYS A 398 -21.30 9.94 -20.04
N ASN A 399 -20.06 10.36 -19.77
CA ASN A 399 -18.88 9.49 -19.72
C ASN A 399 -18.85 8.52 -18.54
N LEU A 400 -19.67 8.76 -17.49
CA LEU A 400 -19.74 7.91 -16.29
C LEU A 400 -21.06 7.11 -16.21
N LYS A 401 -21.96 7.25 -17.19
CA LYS A 401 -23.27 6.59 -17.16
C LYS A 401 -23.19 5.07 -17.16
N THR A 402 -22.17 4.47 -17.77
CA THR A 402 -21.97 3.01 -17.74
C THR A 402 -21.68 2.50 -16.33
N ALA A 403 -21.03 3.32 -15.49
CA ALA A 403 -20.70 2.96 -14.12
C ALA A 403 -21.90 3.04 -13.17
N THR A 404 -22.98 3.75 -13.51
CA THR A 404 -24.09 4.02 -12.57
C THR A 404 -24.79 2.74 -12.10
N ILE A 405 -24.83 1.69 -12.93
CA ILE A 405 -25.41 0.41 -12.57
C ILE A 405 -24.65 -0.25 -11.41
N ALA A 406 -23.31 -0.20 -11.43
CA ALA A 406 -22.48 -0.78 -10.39
C ALA A 406 -22.73 -0.07 -9.05
N TYR A 407 -22.80 1.27 -9.07
CA TYR A 407 -23.11 2.06 -7.87
C TYR A 407 -24.52 1.80 -7.33
N TRP A 408 -25.53 1.77 -8.21
CA TRP A 408 -26.91 1.46 -7.81
C TRP A 408 -27.07 0.07 -7.21
N LEU A 409 -26.33 -0.93 -7.71
CA LEU A 409 -26.30 -2.26 -7.13
C LEU A 409 -25.51 -2.32 -5.80
N SER A 410 -24.58 -1.40 -5.57
CA SER A 410 -23.66 -1.44 -4.42
C SER A 410 -24.23 -0.76 -3.17
N VAL A 411 -24.99 0.32 -3.33
CA VAL A 411 -25.53 1.10 -2.21
C VAL A 411 -27.01 1.42 -2.40
N PRO A 412 -27.81 1.48 -1.31
CA PRO A 412 -29.16 2.00 -1.41
C PRO A 412 -29.16 3.51 -1.66
N LEU A 413 -30.14 4.00 -2.43
CA LEU A 413 -30.34 5.44 -2.71
C LEU A 413 -29.02 6.16 -3.07
N PRO A 414 -28.32 5.77 -4.16
CA PRO A 414 -26.97 6.24 -4.48
C PRO A 414 -26.84 7.76 -4.54
N ALA A 415 -27.87 8.49 -4.96
CA ALA A 415 -27.90 9.95 -4.95
C ALA A 415 -27.77 10.56 -3.53
N GLN A 416 -28.24 9.87 -2.49
CA GLN A 416 -28.14 10.30 -1.09
C GLN A 416 -26.92 9.70 -0.37
N ALA A 417 -26.57 8.45 -0.70
CA ALA A 417 -25.49 7.73 -0.04
C ALA A 417 -24.09 8.17 -0.52
N LEU A 418 -23.96 8.52 -1.80
CA LEU A 418 -22.68 8.90 -2.41
C LEU A 418 -22.49 10.42 -2.33
N GLY A 419 -21.82 10.90 -1.29
CA GLY A 419 -21.49 12.33 -1.18
C GLY A 419 -20.36 12.79 -2.12
N ASP A 420 -19.96 14.05 -2.00
CA ASP A 420 -18.99 14.74 -2.87
C ASP A 420 -17.59 14.14 -2.94
N ARG A 421 -17.30 13.15 -2.07
CA ARG A 421 -16.02 12.42 -2.08
C ARG A 421 -15.94 11.40 -3.22
N TYR A 422 -17.07 10.96 -3.77
CA TYR A 422 -17.10 10.02 -4.88
C TYR A 422 -17.04 10.77 -6.20
N GLN A 423 -16.14 10.38 -7.10
CA GLN A 423 -15.98 11.03 -8.40
C GLN A 423 -17.28 11.06 -9.23
N ILE A 424 -18.13 10.03 -9.11
CA ILE A 424 -19.39 9.92 -9.86
C ILE A 424 -20.47 10.90 -9.39
N SER A 425 -20.42 11.37 -8.15
CA SER A 425 -21.41 12.30 -7.56
C SER A 425 -20.82 13.65 -7.17
N ARG A 426 -19.51 13.86 -7.34
CA ARG A 426 -18.80 15.07 -6.94
C ARG A 426 -19.34 16.31 -7.66
N GLY A 427 -19.85 17.27 -6.89
CA GLY A 427 -20.40 18.52 -7.40
C GLY A 427 -21.70 18.34 -8.18
N LEU A 428 -22.40 17.22 -7.98
CA LEU A 428 -23.72 16.99 -8.56
C LEU A 428 -24.81 17.27 -7.54
N GLU A 429 -25.86 17.94 -8.00
CA GLU A 429 -27.11 18.09 -7.25
C GLU A 429 -28.16 17.11 -7.80
N PHE A 430 -28.84 16.40 -6.91
CA PHE A 430 -29.91 15.47 -7.29
C PHE A 430 -31.25 15.96 -6.74
N PRO A 431 -32.06 16.69 -7.53
CA PRO A 431 -33.27 17.35 -7.03
C PRO A 431 -34.26 16.36 -6.40
N ALA A 432 -35.00 16.80 -5.38
CA ALA A 432 -36.02 15.98 -4.75
C ALA A 432 -37.14 15.63 -5.74
N THR A 433 -37.49 14.36 -5.83
CA THR A 433 -38.57 13.86 -6.70
C THR A 433 -39.52 12.99 -5.90
N ARG A 434 -40.83 13.11 -6.16
CA ARG A 434 -41.87 12.33 -5.47
C ARG A 434 -41.69 10.81 -5.61
N SER A 435 -41.10 10.35 -6.71
CA SER A 435 -40.87 8.94 -7.04
C SER A 435 -39.61 8.35 -6.40
N VAL A 436 -38.88 9.10 -5.55
CA VAL A 436 -37.65 8.63 -4.91
C VAL A 436 -37.74 8.86 -3.40
N PRO A 437 -37.49 7.84 -2.55
CA PRO A 437 -37.51 8.01 -1.10
C PRO A 437 -36.44 8.98 -0.64
N ARG A 438 -36.76 9.80 0.37
CA ARG A 438 -35.80 10.69 1.03
C ARG A 438 -35.67 10.32 2.50
N LEU A 439 -34.46 9.96 2.90
CA LEU A 439 -34.14 9.62 4.29
C LEU A 439 -33.30 10.75 4.89
N GLY A 440 -33.88 11.44 5.88
CA GLY A 440 -33.27 12.54 6.60
C GLY A 440 -32.94 12.16 8.04
N VAL A 441 -32.30 13.09 8.76
CA VAL A 441 -31.83 12.91 10.16
C VAL A 441 -32.95 12.51 11.14
N THR A 442 -34.21 12.81 10.81
CA THR A 442 -35.38 12.48 11.63
C THR A 442 -36.24 11.35 11.05
N THR A 443 -35.97 10.90 9.82
CA THR A 443 -36.78 9.89 9.11
C THR A 443 -36.01 8.64 8.72
N TRP A 444 -34.70 8.59 8.96
CA TRP A 444 -33.81 7.46 8.66
C TRP A 444 -34.24 6.12 9.30
N SER A 445 -34.90 6.15 10.46
CA SER A 445 -35.42 4.96 11.14
C SER A 445 -36.87 4.61 10.78
N LYS A 446 -37.54 5.40 9.92
CA LYS A 446 -38.93 5.17 9.53
C LYS A 446 -39.00 4.62 8.10
N PRO A 447 -39.78 3.57 7.84
CA PRO A 447 -39.97 3.09 6.48
C PRO A 447 -40.62 4.21 5.63
N PRO A 448 -40.09 4.50 4.43
CA PRO A 448 -40.71 5.47 3.53
C PRO A 448 -42.14 5.05 3.16
N LYS A 449 -43.00 6.04 2.87
CA LYS A 449 -44.42 5.82 2.59
C LYS A 449 -44.68 4.86 1.42
N ASP A 450 -43.88 4.97 0.37
CA ASP A 450 -44.11 4.23 -0.88
C ASP A 450 -43.26 2.95 -0.95
N SER A 451 -41.94 3.02 -0.73
CA SER A 451 -41.03 1.87 -0.64
C SER A 451 -39.61 2.32 -0.27
N TRP A 452 -38.72 1.41 0.10
CA TRP A 452 -37.31 1.73 0.41
C TRP A 452 -36.48 2.18 -0.81
N GLY A 453 -36.98 1.97 -2.03
CA GLY A 453 -36.25 2.33 -3.26
C GLY A 453 -34.95 1.52 -3.46
N SER A 454 -34.85 0.40 -2.75
CA SER A 454 -33.81 -0.61 -2.94
C SER A 454 -34.39 -1.97 -2.61
N ALA A 455 -34.36 -2.86 -3.61
CA ALA A 455 -34.83 -4.22 -3.45
C ALA A 455 -34.06 -4.98 -2.35
N LYS A 456 -32.75 -4.70 -2.20
CA LYS A 456 -31.92 -5.27 -1.14
C LYS A 456 -32.33 -4.78 0.24
N LEU A 457 -32.66 -3.48 0.38
CA LEU A 457 -33.14 -2.95 1.66
C LEU A 457 -34.51 -3.50 2.04
N ARG A 458 -35.42 -3.66 1.07
CA ARG A 458 -36.71 -4.31 1.32
C ARG A 458 -36.52 -5.72 1.89
N ALA A 459 -35.71 -6.54 1.21
CA ALA A 459 -35.42 -7.90 1.65
C ALA A 459 -34.69 -7.97 3.01
N LEU A 460 -33.87 -6.98 3.34
CA LEU A 460 -33.25 -6.86 4.67
C LEU A 460 -34.25 -6.45 5.76
N GLY A 461 -35.24 -5.62 5.41
CA GLY A 461 -36.38 -5.23 6.25
C GLY A 461 -37.22 -6.42 6.73
N ASP A 462 -37.24 -7.49 5.95
CA ASP A 462 -37.93 -8.73 6.31
C ASP A 462 -37.15 -9.57 7.34
N ILE A 463 -35.84 -9.31 7.51
CA ILE A 463 -34.93 -10.09 8.38
C ILE A 463 -34.65 -9.35 9.69
N VAL A 464 -34.54 -8.02 9.63
CA VAL A 464 -34.11 -7.17 10.76
C VAL A 464 -35.07 -5.99 10.87
N SER A 465 -35.41 -5.59 12.10
CA SER A 465 -36.30 -4.44 12.32
C SER A 465 -35.72 -3.16 11.72
N THR A 466 -36.62 -2.29 11.26
CA THR A 466 -36.24 -1.02 10.62
C THR A 466 -35.31 -0.18 11.49
N ASP A 467 -35.52 -0.15 12.80
CA ASP A 467 -34.67 0.59 13.75
C ASP A 467 -33.23 0.05 13.80
N ALA A 468 -33.03 -1.25 13.59
CA ALA A 468 -31.72 -1.88 13.56
C ALA A 468 -31.03 -1.79 12.18
N LEU A 469 -31.79 -1.62 11.09
CA LEU A 469 -31.25 -1.37 9.75
C LEU A 469 -30.69 0.04 9.57
N ALA A 470 -31.12 0.95 10.42
CA ALA A 470 -30.93 2.37 10.24
C ALA A 470 -29.45 2.82 10.46
N LEU A 471 -28.58 1.98 11.06
CA LEU A 471 -27.33 2.45 11.68
C LEU A 471 -26.02 2.51 10.85
N PRO A 472 -25.80 1.87 9.68
CA PRO A 472 -24.51 2.02 8.99
C PRO A 472 -24.46 3.01 7.81
N TRP A 473 -25.58 3.47 7.25
CA TRP A 473 -25.58 4.01 5.87
C TRP A 473 -26.17 5.42 5.67
N ILE A 474 -26.73 6.07 6.70
CA ILE A 474 -27.49 7.31 6.50
C ILE A 474 -27.21 8.33 7.60
N LEU A 475 -26.00 8.87 7.60
CA LEU A 475 -25.86 10.30 7.83
C LEU A 475 -25.60 10.91 6.45
N PRO A 476 -26.45 11.82 5.93
CA PRO A 476 -26.21 12.46 4.66
C PRO A 476 -24.80 13.05 4.67
N SER A 477 -23.97 12.62 3.71
CA SER A 477 -22.61 13.16 3.57
C SER A 477 -22.60 14.53 2.88
N LEU A 478 -23.78 15.04 2.53
CA LEU A 478 -24.03 16.36 1.96
C LEU A 478 -25.11 17.07 2.78
N THR A 479 -24.99 18.38 2.91
CA THR A 479 -26.11 19.24 3.28
C THR A 479 -27.12 19.22 2.13
N TRP A 480 -28.28 18.62 2.38
CA TRP A 480 -29.35 18.38 1.40
C TRP A 480 -30.59 19.21 1.67
#